data_AF-H6UVW5-F1
#
_entry.id   AF-H6UVW5-F1
#
_cell.length_a   1.000
_cell.length_b   1.000
_cell.length_c   1.000
_cell.angle_alpha   90.00
_cell.angle_beta   90.00
_cell.angle_gamma   90.00
#
_symmetry.space_group_name_H-M   'P 1'
#
loop_
_entity.id
_entity.type
_entity.pdbx_description
1 polymer ?
#
loop_
_entity_poly.entity_id
_entity_poly.type
_entity_poly.pdbx_seq_one_letter_code
_entity_poly.pdbx_strand_id
1 'polypeptide(L)'
;THTMLLERLDSDRMLSTLPGTRDAVLVIAGLLAHLTATPAPAGIRHLGDIAQIMLDKTPDALKRIPDPEVRRTVADCAAAVREVVDEPGDRLLHWDLHDENVLASERAPWLAIDPKPLAGDPGFELWPALDNRFDADEITWRFDAMTDVLGLDRARARAWTLGRLLQNTL
;
A
#
# COMPACT_ATOMS: atom_id res chain seq x y z
N THR A 1 -10.47 2.45 28.06
CA THR A 1 -11.46 1.96 27.07
C THR A 1 -11.67 3.05 26.06
N HIS A 2 -11.29 2.83 24.80
CA HIS A 2 -11.61 3.74 23.71
C HIS A 2 -12.86 3.18 23.02
N THR A 3 -13.90 3.99 22.91
CA THR A 3 -15.13 3.64 22.20
C THR A 3 -15.29 4.63 21.05
N MET A 4 -15.61 4.11 19.87
CA MET A 4 -15.86 4.89 18.67
C MET A 4 -17.30 4.67 18.21
N LEU A 5 -17.92 5.74 17.72
CA LEU A 5 -19.19 5.68 17.00
C LEU A 5 -18.88 5.93 15.53
N LEU A 6 -19.18 4.96 14.68
CA LEU A 6 -18.95 5.01 13.24
C LEU A 6 -20.29 4.91 12.49
N GLU A 7 -20.33 5.42 11.26
CA GLU A 7 -21.44 5.16 10.36
C GLU A 7 -21.58 3.65 10.08
N ARG A 8 -22.81 3.18 9.95
CA ARG A 8 -23.07 1.78 9.58
C ARG A 8 -23.01 1.65 8.06
N LEU A 9 -22.12 0.78 7.57
CA LEU A 9 -21.99 0.44 6.16
C LEU A 9 -22.69 -0.88 5.83
N ASP A 10 -22.82 -1.19 4.54
CA ASP A 10 -23.40 -2.45 4.07
C ASP A 10 -22.34 -3.57 4.11
N SER A 11 -22.38 -4.38 5.17
CA SER A 11 -21.42 -5.48 5.39
C SER A 11 -21.57 -6.65 4.41
N ASP A 12 -22.72 -6.75 3.72
CA ASP A 12 -22.98 -7.82 2.75
C ASP A 12 -22.45 -7.44 1.35
N ARG A 13 -22.00 -6.19 1.19
CA ARG A 13 -21.51 -5.63 -0.07
C ARG A 13 -20.08 -5.10 0.08
N MET A 14 -19.14 -6.03 0.19
CA MET A 14 -17.71 -5.74 0.11
C MET A 14 -17.26 -5.63 -1.34
N LEU A 15 -16.21 -4.84 -1.62
CA LEU A 15 -15.66 -4.75 -2.97
C LEU A 15 -15.14 -6.12 -3.46
N SER A 16 -14.66 -6.97 -2.54
CA SER A 16 -14.22 -8.35 -2.82
C SER A 16 -15.33 -9.24 -3.43
N THR A 17 -16.61 -8.90 -3.23
CA THR A 17 -17.74 -9.62 -3.82
C THR A 17 -17.93 -9.34 -5.31
N LEU A 18 -17.26 -8.34 -5.88
CA LEU A 18 -17.31 -8.07 -7.31
C LEU A 18 -16.51 -9.13 -8.09
N PRO A 19 -17.03 -9.59 -9.25
CA PRO A 19 -16.35 -10.61 -10.04
C PRO A 19 -15.04 -10.12 -10.67
N GLY A 20 -14.95 -8.84 -11.05
CA GLY A 20 -13.81 -8.26 -11.77
C GLY A 20 -12.72 -7.68 -10.86
N THR A 21 -11.49 -8.20 -10.98
CA THR A 21 -10.31 -7.69 -10.24
C THR A 21 -9.89 -6.30 -10.71
N ARG A 22 -9.97 -6.03 -12.02
CA ARG A 22 -9.59 -4.73 -12.60
C ARG A 22 -10.48 -3.59 -12.13
N ASP A 23 -11.80 -3.79 -12.08
CA ASP A 23 -12.74 -2.80 -11.56
C ASP A 23 -12.49 -2.52 -10.07
N ALA A 24 -12.22 -3.57 -9.29
CA ALA A 24 -11.86 -3.42 -7.88
C ALA A 24 -10.57 -2.60 -7.69
N VAL A 25 -9.54 -2.85 -8.51
CA VAL A 25 -8.29 -2.08 -8.49
C VAL A 25 -8.53 -0.61 -8.83
N LEU A 26 -9.39 -0.30 -9.81
CA LEU A 26 -9.72 1.09 -10.15
C LEU A 26 -10.51 1.79 -9.04
N VAL A 27 -11.42 1.08 -8.36
CA VAL A 27 -12.12 1.63 -7.17
C VAL A 27 -11.11 1.94 -6.06
N ILE A 28 -10.22 0.99 -5.74
CA ILE A 28 -9.18 1.20 -4.72
C ILE A 28 -8.27 2.36 -5.11
N ALA A 29 -7.84 2.45 -6.37
CA ALA A 29 -7.00 3.54 -6.87
C ALA A 29 -7.67 4.91 -6.69
N GLY A 30 -8.98 5.01 -7.00
CA GLY A 30 -9.74 6.24 -6.78
C GLY A 30 -9.86 6.63 -5.30
N LEU A 31 -10.03 5.64 -4.41
CA LEU A 31 -10.05 5.86 -2.96
C LEU A 31 -8.68 6.32 -2.44
N LEU A 32 -7.59 5.68 -2.89
CA LEU A 32 -6.23 6.10 -2.54
C LEU A 32 -5.95 7.52 -3.03
N ALA A 33 -6.28 7.83 -4.29
CA ALA A 33 -6.10 9.18 -4.82
C ALA A 33 -6.82 10.25 -3.98
N HIS A 34 -8.01 9.94 -3.44
CA HIS A 34 -8.71 10.82 -2.52
C HIS A 34 -8.00 10.96 -1.16
N LEU A 35 -7.58 9.86 -0.55
CA LEU A 35 -6.90 9.86 0.76
C LEU A 35 -5.55 10.58 0.70
N THR A 36 -4.75 10.26 -0.32
CA THR A 36 -3.39 10.79 -0.49
C THR A 36 -3.34 12.21 -1.03
N ALA A 37 -4.48 12.82 -1.38
CA ALA A 37 -4.55 14.23 -1.77
C ALA A 37 -4.20 15.18 -0.61
N THR A 38 -4.28 14.70 0.63
CA THR A 38 -4.03 15.52 1.82
C THR A 38 -2.75 15.08 2.56
N PRO A 39 -1.99 16.02 3.15
CA PRO A 39 -0.93 15.68 4.09
C PRO A 39 -1.48 14.96 5.31
N ALA A 40 -0.69 14.07 5.89
CA ALA A 40 -1.03 13.41 7.14
C ALA A 40 -1.10 14.43 8.29
N PRO A 41 -2.08 14.30 9.21
CA PRO A 41 -2.13 15.12 10.42
C PRO A 41 -0.88 14.97 11.28
N ALA A 42 -0.60 15.97 12.11
CA ALA A 42 0.48 15.89 13.09
C ALA A 42 0.27 14.72 14.06
N GLY A 43 1.37 14.05 14.44
CA GLY A 43 1.36 12.92 15.37
C GLY A 43 1.09 11.56 14.73
N ILE A 44 0.85 11.50 13.41
CA ILE A 44 0.86 10.24 12.67
C ILE A 44 2.32 9.77 12.48
N ARG A 45 2.55 8.47 12.65
CA ARG A 45 3.85 7.81 12.43
C ARG A 45 4.35 8.01 10.99
N HIS A 46 5.66 8.05 10.79
CA HIS A 46 6.28 8.41 9.52
C HIS A 46 6.83 7.20 8.74
N LEU A 47 6.67 7.19 7.41
CA LEU A 47 7.22 6.15 6.54
C LEU A 47 8.75 6.10 6.61
N GLY A 48 9.39 7.27 6.69
CA GLY A 48 10.84 7.39 6.83
C GLY A 48 11.40 6.60 8.01
N ASP A 49 10.77 6.68 9.19
CA ASP A 49 11.18 5.92 10.38
C ASP A 49 11.09 4.41 10.13
N ILE A 50 10.01 3.98 9.47
CA ILE A 50 9.78 2.58 9.15
C ILE A 50 10.79 2.10 8.11
N ALA A 51 11.05 2.90 7.08
CA ALA A 51 12.02 2.61 6.04
C ALA A 51 13.43 2.46 6.62
N GLN A 52 13.84 3.34 7.54
CA GLN A 52 15.12 3.21 8.22
C GLN A 52 15.20 1.90 9.03
N ILE A 53 14.15 1.58 9.81
CA ILE A 53 14.09 0.33 10.58
C ILE A 53 14.16 -0.89 9.65
N MET A 54 13.50 -0.86 8.49
CA MET A 54 13.57 -1.94 7.50
C MET A 54 14.99 -2.12 6.98
N LEU A 55 15.66 -1.03 6.61
CA LEU A 55 17.03 -1.05 6.11
C LEU A 55 18.02 -1.56 7.16
N ASP A 56 17.86 -1.17 8.42
CA ASP A 56 18.71 -1.59 9.54
C ASP A 56 18.57 -3.11 9.82
N LYS A 57 17.36 -3.67 9.67
CA LYS A 57 17.09 -5.11 9.85
C LYS A 57 17.55 -5.98 8.68
N THR A 58 17.64 -5.40 7.48
CA THR A 58 17.89 -6.13 6.24
C THR A 58 19.15 -7.00 6.28
N PRO A 59 20.33 -6.54 6.74
CA PRO A 59 21.54 -7.37 6.75
C PRO A 59 21.40 -8.67 7.54
N ASP A 60 20.69 -8.65 8.65
CA ASP A 60 20.47 -9.83 9.48
C ASP A 60 19.39 -10.75 8.91
N ALA A 61 18.35 -10.19 8.28
CA ALA A 61 17.35 -10.97 7.56
C ALA A 61 17.99 -11.74 6.40
N LEU A 62 18.82 -11.09 5.58
CA LEU A 62 19.49 -11.72 4.43
C LEU A 62 20.35 -12.92 4.83
N LYS A 63 21.02 -12.88 6.00
CA LYS A 63 21.80 -14.03 6.51
C LYS A 63 20.94 -15.25 6.82
N ARG A 64 19.65 -15.06 7.11
CA ARG A 64 18.70 -16.11 7.49
C ARG A 64 17.98 -16.74 6.30
N ILE A 65 18.08 -16.14 5.10
CA ILE A 65 17.45 -16.64 3.89
C ILE A 65 18.40 -17.62 3.20
N PRO A 66 18.13 -18.95 3.21
CA PRO A 66 19.03 -19.93 2.63
C PRO A 66 19.00 -19.86 1.09
N ASP A 67 17.81 -19.69 0.51
CA ASP A 67 17.59 -19.63 -0.93
C ASP A 67 18.30 -18.39 -1.54
N PRO A 68 19.27 -18.58 -2.45
CA PRO A 68 20.01 -17.48 -3.05
C PRO A 68 19.17 -16.53 -3.91
N GLU A 69 18.11 -17.03 -4.57
CA GLU A 69 17.23 -16.24 -5.42
C GLU A 69 16.33 -15.35 -4.57
N VAL A 70 15.67 -15.93 -3.56
CA VAL A 70 14.86 -15.16 -2.60
C VAL A 70 15.73 -14.12 -1.88
N ARG A 71 16.94 -14.49 -1.47
CA ARG A 71 17.88 -13.56 -0.82
C ARG A 71 18.26 -12.40 -1.75
N ARG A 72 18.44 -12.64 -3.05
CA ARG A 72 18.70 -11.59 -4.03
C ARG A 72 17.48 -10.67 -4.18
N THR A 73 16.28 -11.23 -4.32
CA THR A 73 15.04 -10.44 -4.43
C THR A 73 14.84 -9.52 -3.22
N VAL A 74 15.05 -10.00 -1.99
CA VAL A 74 14.95 -9.17 -0.78
C VAL A 74 16.04 -8.09 -0.74
N ALA A 75 17.26 -8.41 -1.18
CA ALA A 75 18.33 -7.43 -1.28
C ALA A 75 18.02 -6.32 -2.32
N ASP A 76 17.43 -6.69 -3.45
CA ASP A 76 16.99 -5.75 -4.50
C ASP A 76 15.85 -4.85 -4.00
N CYS A 77 14.91 -5.38 -3.21
CA CYS A 77 13.88 -4.57 -2.56
C CYS A 77 14.50 -3.54 -1.60
N ALA A 78 15.48 -3.94 -0.80
CA ALA A 78 16.21 -3.01 0.07
C ALA A 78 17.05 -1.99 -0.71
N ALA A 79 17.61 -2.37 -1.86
CA ALA A 79 18.31 -1.43 -2.73
C ALA A 79 17.35 -0.35 -3.26
N ALA A 80 16.18 -0.74 -3.74
CA ALA A 80 15.14 0.19 -4.19
C ALA A 80 14.70 1.16 -3.08
N VAL A 81 14.52 0.69 -1.84
CA VAL A 81 14.19 1.59 -0.72
C VAL A 81 15.27 2.63 -0.46
N ARG A 82 16.56 2.26 -0.56
CA ARG A 82 17.67 3.22 -0.38
C ARG A 82 17.66 4.35 -1.40
N GLU A 83 17.08 4.15 -2.58
CA GLU A 83 16.99 5.19 -3.61
C GLU A 83 15.97 6.28 -3.27
N VAL A 84 14.99 5.99 -2.40
CA VAL A 84 13.85 6.90 -2.12
C VAL A 84 13.70 7.28 -0.65
N VAL A 85 14.45 6.64 0.26
CA VAL A 85 14.27 6.80 1.72
C VAL A 85 14.49 8.22 2.22
N ASP A 86 15.32 9.02 1.55
CA ASP A 86 15.63 10.41 1.93
C ASP A 86 14.45 11.38 1.66
N GLU A 87 13.49 10.96 0.85
CA GLU A 87 12.26 11.69 0.59
C GLU A 87 11.06 10.79 0.91
N PRO A 88 10.72 10.54 2.18
CA PRO A 88 9.68 9.57 2.54
C PRO A 88 8.24 10.02 2.25
N GLY A 89 8.03 11.26 1.80
CA GLY A 89 6.70 11.85 1.59
C GLY A 89 5.97 12.19 2.88
N ASP A 90 4.81 12.86 2.75
CA ASP A 90 4.02 13.39 3.87
C ASP A 90 2.51 13.17 3.71
N ARG A 91 2.07 12.38 2.71
CA ARG A 91 0.65 12.15 2.41
C ARG A 91 0.03 11.22 3.44
N LEU A 92 -1.27 11.37 3.69
CA LEU A 92 -2.01 10.44 4.54
C LEU A 92 -2.21 9.12 3.82
N LEU A 93 -1.63 8.06 4.37
CA LEU A 93 -1.76 6.70 3.86
C LEU A 93 -2.75 5.88 4.69
N HIS A 94 -3.54 5.04 4.02
CA HIS A 94 -4.36 3.97 4.57
C HIS A 94 -3.54 2.79 5.09
N TRP A 95 -2.43 2.46 4.42
CA TRP A 95 -1.50 1.35 4.68
C TRP A 95 -2.00 -0.05 4.33
N ASP A 96 -3.31 -0.30 4.40
CA ASP A 96 -3.88 -1.64 4.28
C ASP A 96 -5.12 -1.68 3.38
N LEU A 97 -5.17 -0.84 2.35
CA LEU A 97 -6.37 -0.74 1.52
C LEU A 97 -6.42 -1.86 0.48
N HIS A 98 -7.35 -2.78 0.69
CA HIS A 98 -7.66 -3.88 -0.20
C HIS A 98 -9.18 -4.06 -0.31
N ASP A 99 -9.64 -4.92 -1.21
CA ASP A 99 -11.07 -5.09 -1.55
C ASP A 99 -11.98 -5.56 -0.39
N GLU A 100 -11.43 -6.23 0.63
CA GLU A 100 -12.16 -6.54 1.88
C GLU A 100 -12.21 -5.35 2.85
N ASN A 101 -11.32 -4.36 2.70
CA ASN A 101 -11.33 -3.09 3.43
C ASN A 101 -12.07 -1.98 2.67
N VAL A 102 -12.96 -2.35 1.74
CA VAL A 102 -13.83 -1.43 1.01
C VAL A 102 -15.27 -1.95 1.05
N LEU A 103 -16.18 -1.13 1.59
CA LEU A 103 -17.60 -1.44 1.73
C LEU A 103 -18.49 -0.45 0.99
N ALA A 104 -19.64 -0.93 0.52
CA ALA A 104 -20.66 -0.06 -0.06
C ALA A 104 -21.31 0.83 1.01
N SER A 105 -21.75 2.01 0.57
CA SER A 105 -22.42 2.99 1.43
C SER A 105 -23.52 3.72 0.68
N GLU A 106 -24.40 4.40 1.43
CA GLU A 106 -25.40 5.30 0.86
C GLU A 106 -24.79 6.64 0.44
N ARG A 107 -23.72 7.11 1.13
CA ARG A 107 -23.13 8.43 0.84
C ARG A 107 -22.20 8.46 -0.37
N ALA A 108 -21.64 7.31 -0.72
CA ALA A 108 -20.77 7.11 -1.86
C ALA A 108 -20.82 5.63 -2.25
N PRO A 109 -20.55 5.26 -3.53
CA PRO A 109 -20.61 3.88 -3.95
C PRO A 109 -19.74 2.93 -3.11
N TRP A 110 -18.57 3.42 -2.67
CA TRP A 110 -17.56 2.66 -1.94
C TRP A 110 -16.87 3.56 -0.91
N LEU A 111 -16.53 2.98 0.24
CA LEU A 111 -15.76 3.64 1.31
C LEU A 111 -14.67 2.72 1.82
N ALA A 112 -13.50 3.30 2.07
CA ALA A 112 -12.39 2.65 2.77
C ALA A 112 -12.69 2.52 4.27
N ILE A 113 -12.29 1.39 4.87
CA ILE A 113 -12.44 1.10 6.29
C ILE A 113 -11.14 0.54 6.87
N ASP A 114 -11.04 0.54 8.20
CA ASP A 114 -9.91 0.01 8.98
C ASP A 114 -8.52 0.59 8.59
N PRO A 115 -8.35 1.93 8.52
CA PRO A 115 -7.06 2.52 8.19
C PRO A 115 -6.03 2.27 9.30
N LYS A 116 -4.77 2.06 8.89
CA LYS A 116 -3.60 1.96 9.77
C LYS A 116 -2.66 3.13 9.48
N PRO A 117 -3.05 4.37 9.87
CA PRO A 117 -2.53 5.58 9.26
C PRO A 117 -1.00 5.72 9.35
N LEU A 118 -0.44 6.27 8.29
CA LEU A 118 0.97 6.60 8.14
C LEU A 118 1.11 7.90 7.34
N ALA A 119 2.08 8.73 7.69
CA ALA A 119 2.55 9.83 6.85
C ALA A 119 3.62 9.30 5.90
N GLY A 120 3.44 9.42 4.58
CA GLY A 120 4.45 8.94 3.65
C GLY A 120 4.14 9.11 2.17
N ASP A 121 4.89 8.37 1.36
CA ASP A 121 4.77 8.36 -0.09
C ASP A 121 3.61 7.44 -0.55
N PRO A 122 2.71 7.93 -1.42
CA PRO A 122 1.59 7.14 -1.95
C PRO A 122 2.00 5.85 -2.67
N GLY A 123 3.24 5.77 -3.19
CA GLY A 123 3.74 4.54 -3.82
C GLY A 123 3.74 3.33 -2.87
N PHE A 124 3.81 3.56 -1.55
CA PHE A 124 3.81 2.50 -0.54
C PHE A 124 2.43 1.82 -0.38
N GLU A 125 1.37 2.45 -0.92
CA GLU A 125 -0.03 1.96 -0.84
C GLU A 125 -0.38 0.93 -1.90
N LEU A 126 0.46 0.75 -2.93
CA LEU A 126 0.07 -0.01 -4.10
C LEU A 126 0.01 -1.52 -3.82
N TRP A 127 0.95 -2.03 -3.01
CA TRP A 127 1.12 -3.48 -2.84
C TRP A 127 -0.15 -4.22 -2.34
N PRO A 128 -0.89 -3.77 -1.31
CA PRO A 128 -2.12 -4.45 -0.88
C PRO A 128 -3.13 -4.68 -2.03
N ALA A 129 -3.31 -3.71 -2.94
CA ALA A 129 -4.21 -3.87 -4.08
C ALA A 129 -3.61 -4.73 -5.22
N LEU A 130 -2.28 -4.76 -5.36
CA LEU A 130 -1.58 -5.62 -6.31
C LEU A 130 -1.62 -7.09 -5.89
N ASP A 131 -1.43 -7.37 -4.60
CA ASP A 131 -1.41 -8.71 -4.00
C ASP A 131 -2.82 -9.32 -3.88
N ASN A 132 -3.83 -8.45 -3.83
CA ASN A 132 -5.22 -8.85 -3.75
C ASN A 132 -5.65 -9.76 -4.89
N ARG A 133 -6.17 -10.97 -4.59
CA ARG A 133 -6.54 -11.96 -5.62
C ARG A 133 -5.41 -12.07 -6.66
N PHE A 134 -4.21 -12.35 -6.16
CA PHE A 134 -2.95 -12.29 -6.90
C PHE A 134 -3.02 -13.07 -8.22
N ASP A 135 -2.60 -12.40 -9.28
CA ASP A 135 -2.38 -12.97 -10.60
C ASP A 135 -1.17 -12.25 -11.22
N ALA A 136 -0.09 -12.99 -11.47
CA ALA A 136 1.17 -12.44 -11.95
C ALA A 136 1.01 -11.74 -13.31
N ASP A 137 0.11 -12.23 -14.17
CA ASP A 137 -0.14 -11.66 -15.50
C ASP A 137 -0.84 -10.29 -15.43
N GLU A 138 -1.47 -9.98 -14.29
CA GLU A 138 -2.21 -8.74 -14.06
C GLU A 138 -1.36 -7.65 -13.36
N ILE A 139 -0.22 -8.00 -12.74
CA ILE A 139 0.55 -7.07 -11.91
C ILE A 139 0.97 -5.81 -12.67
N THR A 140 1.48 -5.96 -13.90
CA THR A 140 1.91 -4.83 -14.72
C THR A 140 0.73 -3.89 -15.03
N TRP A 141 -0.41 -4.46 -15.46
CA TRP A 141 -1.60 -3.66 -15.77
C TRP A 141 -2.11 -2.93 -14.53
N ARG A 142 -2.18 -3.61 -13.38
CA ARG A 142 -2.66 -3.01 -12.13
C ARG A 142 -1.75 -1.89 -11.65
N PHE A 143 -0.43 -2.10 -11.70
CA PHE A 143 0.55 -1.08 -11.33
C PHE A 143 0.42 0.16 -12.23
N ASP A 144 0.31 -0.04 -13.55
CA ASP A 144 0.13 1.06 -14.50
C ASP A 144 -1.19 1.80 -14.26
N ALA A 145 -2.30 1.08 -14.09
CA ALA A 145 -3.61 1.67 -13.83
C ALA A 145 -3.64 2.48 -12.53
N MET A 146 -3.06 1.94 -11.45
CA MET A 146 -3.01 2.66 -10.17
C MET A 146 -2.10 3.89 -10.26
N THR A 147 -0.91 3.76 -10.83
CA THR A 147 0.00 4.91 -10.96
C THR A 147 -0.58 6.02 -11.84
N ASP A 148 -1.33 5.68 -12.90
CA ASP A 148 -2.05 6.66 -13.72
C ASP A 148 -3.18 7.35 -12.95
N VAL A 149 -4.01 6.61 -12.21
CA VAL A 149 -5.12 7.19 -11.44
C VAL A 149 -4.63 8.08 -10.30
N LEU A 150 -3.57 7.66 -9.59
CA LEU A 150 -2.99 8.44 -8.50
C LEU A 150 -2.07 9.56 -9.01
N GLY A 151 -1.67 9.55 -10.29
CA GLY A 151 -0.75 10.54 -10.86
C GLY A 151 0.67 10.43 -10.30
N LEU A 152 1.16 9.20 -10.06
CA LEU A 152 2.47 8.96 -9.43
C LEU A 152 3.61 8.92 -10.45
N ASP A 153 4.80 9.34 -10.02
CA ASP A 153 6.03 8.97 -10.72
C ASP A 153 6.24 7.45 -10.64
N ARG A 154 6.28 6.78 -11.80
CA ARG A 154 6.33 5.31 -11.86
C ARG A 154 7.61 4.71 -11.25
N ALA A 155 8.75 5.36 -11.42
CA ALA A 155 10.02 4.85 -10.91
C ALA A 155 10.02 4.87 -9.37
N ARG A 156 9.58 5.99 -8.81
CA ARG A 156 9.41 6.17 -7.38
C ARG A 156 8.33 5.28 -6.78
N ALA A 157 7.17 5.17 -7.44
CA ALA A 157 6.11 4.27 -7.02
C ALA A 157 6.58 2.82 -6.97
N ARG A 158 7.35 2.37 -7.98
CA ARG A 158 7.96 1.03 -8.00
C ARG A 158 8.88 0.83 -6.79
N ALA A 159 9.74 1.80 -6.48
CA ALA A 159 10.65 1.69 -5.34
C ALA A 159 9.90 1.54 -4.00
N TRP A 160 8.84 2.31 -3.79
CA TRP A 160 8.02 2.19 -2.57
C TRP A 160 7.16 0.93 -2.53
N THR A 161 6.65 0.45 -3.67
CA THR A 161 6.00 -0.87 -3.74
C THR A 161 6.96 -1.99 -3.33
N LEU A 162 8.21 -1.95 -3.81
CA LEU A 162 9.27 -2.87 -3.38
C LEU A 162 9.61 -2.70 -1.90
N GLY A 163 9.52 -1.48 -1.36
CA GLY A 163 9.63 -1.24 0.08
C GLY A 163 8.54 -1.93 0.90
N ARG A 164 7.32 -2.00 0.39
CA ARG A 164 6.24 -2.74 1.04
C ARG A 164 6.44 -4.26 0.95
N LEU A 165 6.98 -4.77 -0.15
CA LEU A 165 7.44 -6.15 -0.24
C LEU A 165 8.55 -6.45 0.78
N LEU A 166 9.57 -5.58 0.89
CA LEU A 166 10.62 -5.72 1.90
C LEU A 166 10.01 -5.80 3.31
N GLN A 167 9.08 -4.91 3.65
CA GLN A 167 8.38 -4.93 4.93
C GLN A 167 7.75 -6.30 5.25
N ASN A 168 7.12 -6.93 4.27
CA ASN A 168 6.45 -8.22 4.44
C ASN A 168 7.44 -9.40 4.60
N THR A 169 8.72 -9.19 4.33
CA THR A 169 9.78 -10.22 4.44
C THR A 169 10.65 -10.12 5.70
N LEU A 170 10.54 -9.02 6.46
CA LEU A 170 11.36 -8.72 7.64
C LEU A 170 10.66 -9.06 8.96
#